data_AF-A0A971JWZ7-F1
#
_entry.id   AF-A0A971JWZ7-F1
#
_cell.length_a   1.000
_cell.length_b   1.000
_cell.length_c   1.000
_cell.angle_alpha   90.00
_cell.angle_beta   90.00
_cell.angle_gamma   90.00
#
_symmetry.space_group_name_H-M   'P 1'
#
loop_
_entity.id
_entity.type
_entity.pdbx_description
1 polymer ?
#
loop_
_entity_poly.entity_id
_entity_poly.type
_entity_poly.pdbx_seq_one_letter_code
_entity_poly.pdbx_strand_id
1 'polypeptide(L)'
;GGKPREGADDEEIRLGDHFVDVGHEYGTNSGRRRRPGWFDAVMLRHAVRLNSLSELAITKLDILDTLDTVKLCVAYEVDGRRVEQLPYHQSDLHRAVPVYEEMEGWGTDLSSVTEPSGLPPAAAAYLDRLEAEVGVPVTLVGTGPGRDQFVHRRDR
;
A
#
# COMPACT_ATOMS: atom_id res chain seq x y z
N GLY A 1 -6.99 4.92 5.36
CA GLY A 1 -6.47 4.30 6.61
C GLY A 1 -7.36 3.13 7.00
N GLY A 2 -6.86 2.15 7.75
CA GLY A 2 -7.62 0.94 8.08
C GLY A 2 -8.90 1.20 8.87
N LYS A 3 -9.95 0.43 8.56
CA LYS A 3 -11.27 0.51 9.21
C LYS A 3 -11.18 0.16 10.70
N PRO A 4 -11.94 0.82 11.61
CA PRO A 4 -12.00 0.42 13.02
C PRO A 4 -12.55 -1.00 13.18
N ARG A 5 -12.01 -1.77 14.15
CA ARG A 5 -12.46 -3.15 14.44
C ARG A 5 -13.95 -3.26 14.76
N GLU A 6 -14.53 -2.27 15.44
CA GLU A 6 -15.95 -2.27 15.85
C GLU A 6 -16.95 -2.22 14.68
N GLY A 7 -16.49 -2.05 13.45
CA GLY A 7 -17.32 -2.15 12.24
C GLY A 7 -16.73 -3.04 11.15
N ALA A 8 -15.67 -3.79 11.47
CA ALA A 8 -14.98 -4.65 10.53
C ALA A 8 -15.57 -6.07 10.57
N ASP A 9 -15.68 -6.73 9.42
CA ASP A 9 -15.99 -8.15 9.36
C ASP A 9 -14.78 -9.01 9.75
N ASP A 10 -14.98 -10.32 9.90
CA ASP A 10 -13.93 -11.24 10.36
C ASP A 10 -12.72 -11.28 9.40
N GLU A 11 -12.93 -11.06 8.10
CA GLU A 11 -11.86 -11.04 7.11
C GLU A 11 -11.04 -9.75 7.21
N GLU A 12 -11.73 -8.61 7.30
CA GLU A 12 -11.12 -7.30 7.52
C GLU A 12 -10.32 -7.28 8.83
N ILE A 13 -10.80 -7.93 9.89
CA ILE A 13 -10.08 -8.07 11.16
C ILE A 13 -8.81 -8.89 10.98
N ARG A 14 -8.90 -10.09 10.37
CA ARG A 14 -7.74 -10.96 10.14
C ARG A 14 -6.67 -10.27 9.30
N LEU A 15 -7.07 -9.61 8.22
CA LEU A 15 -6.15 -8.87 7.35
C LEU A 15 -5.51 -7.69 8.08
N GLY A 16 -6.30 -6.94 8.84
CA GLY A 16 -5.79 -5.85 9.66
C GLY A 16 -4.78 -6.32 10.69
N ASP A 17 -4.97 -7.51 11.26
CA ASP A 17 -4.04 -8.15 12.20
C ASP A 17 -2.77 -8.62 11.50
N HIS A 18 -2.90 -9.27 10.34
CA HIS A 18 -1.76 -9.62 9.48
C HIS A 18 -0.84 -8.42 9.20
N PHE A 19 -1.40 -7.30 8.74
CA PHE A 19 -0.61 -6.09 8.47
C PHE A 19 0.09 -5.54 9.71
N VAL A 20 -0.54 -5.65 10.88
CA VAL A 20 0.06 -5.17 12.12
C VAL A 20 1.19 -6.09 12.58
N ASP A 21 0.93 -7.39 12.58
CA ASP A 21 1.81 -8.39 13.18
C ASP A 21 3.05 -8.59 12.31
N VAL A 22 2.89 -8.76 11.00
CA VAL A 22 4.00 -8.88 10.05
C VAL A 22 4.75 -7.55 9.92
N GLY A 23 4.02 -6.44 9.78
CA GLY A 23 4.61 -5.11 9.62
C GLY A 23 5.20 -4.49 10.89
N HIS A 24 5.01 -5.13 12.05
CA HIS A 24 5.36 -4.60 13.37
C HIS A 24 4.80 -3.19 13.59
N GLU A 25 3.52 -2.97 13.24
CA GLU A 25 2.89 -1.66 13.24
C GLU A 25 2.36 -1.25 14.63
N TYR A 26 3.31 -1.10 15.56
CA TYR A 26 3.10 -0.64 16.93
C TYR A 26 3.86 0.67 17.19
N GLY A 27 3.28 1.52 18.03
CA GLY A 27 3.98 2.69 18.54
C GLY A 27 5.13 2.27 19.45
N THR A 28 6.36 2.68 19.13
CA THR A 28 7.59 2.26 19.84
C THR A 28 7.54 2.47 21.35
N ASN A 29 7.03 3.62 21.81
CA ASN A 29 6.99 3.94 23.24
C ASN A 29 5.70 3.48 23.92
N SER A 30 4.57 3.52 23.21
CA SER A 30 3.26 3.26 23.80
C SER A 30 2.79 1.82 23.66
N GLY A 31 3.44 1.03 22.79
CA GLY A 31 2.95 -0.28 22.36
C GLY A 31 1.61 -0.21 21.62
N ARG A 32 1.08 0.99 21.33
CA ARG A 32 -0.27 1.13 20.77
C ARG A 32 -0.28 0.63 19.33
N ARG A 33 -1.15 -0.33 19.06
CA ARG A 33 -1.47 -0.86 17.73
C ARG A 33 -1.88 0.27 16.76
N ARG A 34 -1.26 0.34 15.59
CA ARG A 34 -1.67 1.23 14.50
C ARG A 34 -2.85 0.64 13.70
N ARG A 35 -3.36 1.39 12.73
CA ARG A 35 -4.48 0.98 11.86
C ARG A 35 -4.03 0.94 10.39
N PRO A 36 -3.17 -0.02 10.02
CA PRO A 36 -2.78 -0.20 8.63
C PRO A 36 -3.99 -0.61 7.80
N GLY A 37 -3.88 -0.40 6.50
CA GLY A 37 -4.83 -0.85 5.50
C GLY A 37 -4.12 -0.91 4.15
N TRP A 38 -4.88 -1.27 3.12
CA TRP A 38 -4.38 -1.32 1.75
C TRP A 38 -3.78 0.01 1.28
N PHE A 39 -2.91 -0.09 0.29
CA PHE A 39 -2.25 1.06 -0.30
C PHE A 39 -3.29 1.99 -0.94
N ASP A 40 -3.13 3.30 -0.71
CA ASP A 40 -4.08 4.32 -1.16
C ASP A 40 -3.48 5.19 -2.27
N ALA A 41 -3.75 4.83 -3.52
CA ALA A 41 -3.21 5.53 -4.67
C ALA A 41 -3.84 6.92 -4.85
N VAL A 42 -5.09 7.12 -4.41
CA VAL A 42 -5.76 8.43 -4.46
C VAL A 42 -5.02 9.43 -3.56
N MET A 43 -4.74 9.02 -2.33
CA MET A 43 -4.01 9.84 -1.37
C MET A 43 -2.55 10.03 -1.81
N LEU A 44 -1.91 8.99 -2.36
CA LEU A 44 -0.53 9.11 -2.86
C LEU A 44 -0.43 10.05 -4.07
N ARG A 45 -1.34 9.95 -5.05
CA ARG A 45 -1.41 10.87 -6.19
C ARG A 45 -1.59 12.33 -5.74
N HIS A 46 -2.37 12.56 -4.69
CA HIS A 46 -2.48 13.88 -4.06
C HIS A 46 -1.13 14.33 -3.47
N ALA A 47 -0.43 13.46 -2.74
CA ALA A 47 0.87 13.76 -2.15
C ALA A 47 1.96 14.03 -3.20
N VAL A 48 1.99 13.26 -4.29
CA VAL A 48 2.89 13.46 -5.45
C VAL A 48 2.70 14.86 -6.03
N ARG A 49 1.45 15.24 -6.31
CA ARG A 49 1.12 16.56 -6.85
C ARG A 49 1.49 17.69 -5.89
N LEU A 50 1.15 17.54 -4.61
CA LEU A 50 1.36 18.60 -3.60
C LEU A 50 2.85 18.86 -3.34
N ASN A 51 3.68 17.81 -3.36
CA ASN A 51 5.09 17.91 -3.03
C ASN A 51 6.01 17.92 -4.26
N SER A 52 5.45 17.89 -5.49
CA SER A 52 6.21 17.79 -6.73
C SER A 52 7.21 16.62 -6.71
N LEU A 53 6.77 15.46 -6.22
CA LEU A 53 7.63 14.28 -6.15
C LEU A 53 8.00 13.82 -7.56
N SER A 54 9.26 13.46 -7.77
CA SER A 54 9.77 12.95 -9.04
C SER A 54 9.85 11.42 -9.08
N GLU A 55 9.94 10.78 -7.92
CA GLU A 55 10.05 9.33 -7.76
C GLU A 55 9.48 8.89 -6.40
N LEU A 56 9.24 7.58 -6.27
CA LEU A 56 8.74 6.94 -5.06
C LEU A 56 9.73 5.89 -4.55
N ALA A 57 9.88 5.86 -3.22
CA ALA A 57 10.41 4.73 -2.50
C ALA A 57 9.25 4.01 -1.81
N ILE A 58 8.95 2.78 -2.24
CA ILE A 58 7.95 1.91 -1.60
C ILE A 58 8.68 1.08 -0.56
N THR A 59 8.17 1.03 0.66
CA THR A 59 8.80 0.28 1.76
C THR A 59 7.86 -0.81 2.26
N LYS A 60 8.46 -1.83 2.87
CA LYS A 60 7.76 -2.95 3.48
C LYS A 60 6.85 -3.72 2.52
N LEU A 61 7.29 -3.94 1.28
CA LEU A 61 6.52 -4.72 0.31
C LEU A 61 6.31 -6.17 0.81
N ASP A 62 7.28 -6.68 1.58
CA ASP A 62 7.31 -8.01 2.22
C ASP A 62 6.11 -8.31 3.13
N ILE A 63 5.40 -7.28 3.62
CA ILE A 63 4.16 -7.47 4.39
C ILE A 63 3.10 -8.21 3.57
N LEU A 64 3.15 -8.09 2.23
CA LEU A 64 2.14 -8.62 1.32
C LEU A 64 2.48 -10.04 0.81
N ASP A 65 3.64 -10.59 1.17
CA ASP A 65 4.22 -11.82 0.57
C ASP A 65 3.31 -13.05 0.61
N THR A 66 2.55 -13.20 1.67
CA THR A 66 1.74 -14.41 1.93
C THR A 66 0.26 -14.24 1.58
N LEU A 67 -0.12 -13.11 0.99
CA LEU A 67 -1.51 -12.85 0.62
C LEU A 67 -1.78 -13.41 -0.78
N ASP A 68 -2.90 -14.11 -0.95
CA ASP A 68 -3.32 -14.62 -2.28
C ASP A 68 -3.81 -13.49 -3.20
N THR A 69 -4.29 -12.39 -2.62
CA THR A 69 -4.80 -11.22 -3.34
C THR A 69 -4.36 -9.95 -2.63
N VAL A 70 -3.83 -9.01 -3.40
CA VAL A 70 -3.46 -7.67 -2.92
C VAL A 70 -4.41 -6.64 -3.51
N LYS A 71 -4.76 -5.62 -2.72
CA LYS A 71 -5.70 -4.57 -3.16
C LYS A 71 -5.02 -3.20 -3.22
N LEU A 72 -5.36 -2.45 -4.25
CA LEU A 72 -4.94 -1.06 -4.45
C LEU A 72 -6.18 -0.16 -4.48
N CYS A 73 -6.26 0.84 -3.59
CA CYS A 73 -7.36 1.81 -3.64
C CYS A 73 -7.07 2.81 -4.77
N VAL A 74 -7.89 2.79 -5.82
CA VAL A 74 -7.71 3.59 -7.04
C VAL A 74 -8.66 4.79 -7.10
N ALA A 75 -9.77 4.72 -6.36
CA ALA A 75 -10.76 5.78 -6.23
C ALA A 75 -11.49 5.67 -4.89
N TYR A 76 -12.29 6.67 -4.57
CA TYR A 76 -13.32 6.54 -3.54
C TYR A 76 -14.71 6.62 -4.16
N GLU A 77 -15.71 6.12 -3.45
CA GLU A 77 -17.10 6.46 -3.65
C GLU A 77 -17.55 7.37 -2.50
N VAL A 78 -18.11 8.53 -2.83
CA VAL A 78 -18.66 9.48 -1.87
C VAL A 78 -20.09 9.79 -2.29
N ASP A 79 -21.06 9.48 -1.43
CA ASP A 79 -22.49 9.71 -1.68
C ASP A 79 -22.95 9.13 -3.05
N GLY A 80 -22.49 7.91 -3.37
CA GLY A 80 -22.81 7.20 -4.61
C GLY A 80 -22.06 7.69 -5.86
N ARG A 81 -21.07 8.57 -5.71
CA ARG A 81 -20.27 9.09 -6.83
C ARG A 81 -18.82 8.65 -6.71
N ARG A 82 -18.28 8.08 -7.78
CA ARG A 82 -16.85 7.80 -7.91
C ARG A 82 -16.06 9.11 -7.96
N VAL A 83 -15.05 9.22 -7.12
CA VAL A 83 -14.10 10.33 -7.07
C VAL A 83 -12.66 9.80 -7.11
N GLU A 84 -11.85 10.37 -8.00
CA GLU A 84 -10.46 9.94 -8.21
C GLU A 84 -9.45 10.94 -7.64
N GLN A 85 -9.95 11.99 -7.01
CA GLN A 85 -9.17 12.96 -6.27
C GLN A 85 -9.54 12.88 -4.79
N LEU A 86 -8.55 13.13 -3.93
CA LEU A 86 -8.78 13.21 -2.50
C LEU A 86 -9.89 14.24 -2.22
N PRO A 87 -10.99 13.86 -1.54
CA PRO A 87 -12.07 14.78 -1.20
C PRO A 87 -11.55 15.98 -0.41
N TYR A 88 -12.01 17.18 -0.79
CA TYR A 88 -11.53 18.42 -0.17
C TYR A 88 -12.04 18.59 1.27
N HIS A 89 -13.30 18.22 1.52
CA HIS A 89 -13.91 18.35 2.85
C HIS A 89 -13.68 17.09 3.69
N GLN A 90 -13.31 17.29 4.95
CA GLN A 90 -13.10 16.19 5.90
C GLN A 90 -14.36 15.32 6.09
N SER A 91 -15.55 15.94 6.04
CA SER A 91 -16.83 15.22 6.11
C SER A 91 -16.98 14.21 4.99
N ASP A 92 -16.53 14.56 3.78
CA ASP A 92 -16.66 13.73 2.59
C ASP A 92 -15.63 12.61 2.62
N LEU A 93 -14.40 12.91 3.06
CA LEU A 93 -13.38 11.90 3.31
C LEU A 93 -13.81 10.89 4.38
N HIS A 94 -14.54 11.31 5.42
CA HIS A 94 -15.08 10.40 6.43
C HIS A 94 -16.15 9.46 5.88
N ARG A 95 -16.93 9.89 4.88
CA ARG A 95 -17.95 9.06 4.22
C ARG A 95 -17.40 8.27 3.02
N ALA A 96 -16.15 8.52 2.64
CA ALA A 96 -15.53 7.91 1.48
C ALA A 96 -15.37 6.40 1.68
N VAL A 97 -15.94 5.63 0.74
CA VAL A 97 -15.75 4.18 0.65
C VAL A 97 -14.65 3.90 -0.38
N PRO A 98 -13.59 3.17 -0.05
CA PRO A 98 -12.53 2.86 -1.00
C PRO A 98 -13.04 1.95 -2.13
N VAL A 99 -12.64 2.28 -3.36
CA VAL A 99 -12.83 1.43 -4.53
C VAL A 99 -11.49 0.75 -4.83
N TYR A 100 -11.46 -0.55 -4.63
CA TYR A 100 -10.28 -1.37 -4.79
C TYR A 100 -10.19 -1.97 -6.19
N GLU A 101 -8.97 -1.99 -6.72
CA GLU A 101 -8.55 -2.95 -7.74
C GLU A 101 -7.87 -4.12 -7.04
N GLU A 102 -8.24 -5.35 -7.40
CA GLU A 102 -7.66 -6.57 -6.85
C GLU A 102 -6.64 -7.13 -7.84
N MET A 103 -5.48 -7.52 -7.31
CA MET A 103 -4.37 -8.06 -8.08
C MET A 103 -3.88 -9.35 -7.44
N GLU A 104 -3.25 -10.20 -8.25
CA GLU A 104 -2.68 -11.46 -7.78
C GLU A 104 -1.60 -11.20 -6.74
N GLY A 105 -1.63 -11.95 -5.64
CA GLY A 105 -0.51 -12.03 -4.71
C GLY A 105 0.64 -12.86 -5.29
N TRP A 106 1.77 -12.89 -4.59
CA TRP A 106 2.97 -13.60 -5.10
C TRP A 106 3.41 -14.80 -4.26
N GLY A 107 2.88 -14.99 -3.06
CA GLY A 107 3.09 -16.20 -2.24
C GLY A 107 4.55 -16.56 -1.96
N THR A 108 5.47 -15.60 -2.06
CA THR A 108 6.92 -15.83 -2.06
C THR A 108 7.60 -14.78 -1.19
N ASP A 109 8.56 -15.22 -0.36
CA ASP A 109 9.36 -14.34 0.50
C ASP A 109 10.30 -13.44 -0.33
N LEU A 110 10.15 -12.13 -0.18
CA LEU A 110 10.98 -11.13 -0.85
C LEU A 110 12.29 -10.83 -0.12
N SER A 111 12.49 -11.32 1.10
CA SER A 111 13.58 -10.90 1.99
C SER A 111 15.00 -11.10 1.44
N SER A 112 15.16 -11.96 0.43
CA SER A 112 16.44 -12.22 -0.26
C SER A 112 16.58 -11.52 -1.62
N VAL A 113 15.53 -10.85 -2.08
CA VAL A 113 15.49 -10.17 -3.38
C VAL A 113 16.16 -8.80 -3.27
N THR A 114 17.25 -8.62 -3.99
CA THR A 114 18.06 -7.38 -4.03
C THR A 114 18.21 -6.78 -5.42
N GLU A 115 17.69 -7.44 -6.45
CA GLU A 115 17.75 -7.00 -7.85
C GLU A 115 16.35 -6.98 -8.49
N PRO A 116 16.08 -6.07 -9.46
CA PRO A 116 14.76 -5.94 -10.08
C PRO A 116 14.27 -7.22 -10.75
N SER A 117 15.17 -7.96 -11.40
CA SER A 117 14.86 -9.24 -12.05
C SER A 117 14.50 -10.36 -11.09
N GLY A 118 14.79 -10.20 -9.79
CA GLY A 118 14.40 -11.14 -8.75
C GLY A 118 13.00 -10.91 -8.20
N LEU A 119 12.33 -9.80 -8.55
CA LEU A 119 10.95 -9.56 -8.10
C LEU A 119 10.00 -10.57 -8.78
N PRO A 120 9.09 -11.22 -8.01
CA PRO A 120 8.03 -12.03 -8.59
C PRO A 120 7.21 -11.22 -9.59
N PRO A 121 6.75 -11.82 -10.71
CA PRO A 121 5.99 -11.10 -11.73
C PRO A 121 4.76 -10.36 -11.19
N ALA A 122 4.02 -10.97 -10.25
CA ALA A 122 2.85 -10.34 -9.62
C ALA A 122 3.24 -9.13 -8.74
N ALA A 123 4.35 -9.19 -8.00
CA ALA A 123 4.88 -8.06 -7.23
C ALA A 123 5.34 -6.92 -8.16
N ALA A 124 6.03 -7.24 -9.26
CA ALA A 124 6.43 -6.26 -10.26
C ALA A 124 5.21 -5.59 -10.91
N ALA A 125 4.18 -6.37 -11.27
CA ALA A 125 2.93 -5.86 -11.82
C ALA A 125 2.18 -4.94 -10.85
N TYR A 126 2.16 -5.27 -9.56
CA TYR A 126 1.60 -4.40 -8.51
C TYR A 126 2.30 -3.04 -8.47
N LEU A 127 3.64 -3.02 -8.54
CA LEU A 127 4.42 -1.79 -8.57
C LEU A 127 4.18 -0.97 -9.85
N ASP A 128 4.11 -1.63 -11.03
CA ASP A 128 3.79 -0.96 -12.29
C ASP A 128 2.38 -0.36 -12.27
N ARG A 129 1.42 -1.06 -11.68
CA ARG A 129 0.06 -0.56 -11.53
C ARG A 129 -0.01 0.65 -10.62
N LEU A 130 0.75 0.64 -9.52
CA LEU A 130 0.89 1.78 -8.63
C LEU A 130 1.52 2.98 -9.34
N GLU A 131 2.60 2.78 -10.10
CA GLU A 131 3.23 3.82 -10.93
C GLU A 131 2.23 4.44 -11.91
N ALA A 132 1.41 3.61 -12.57
CA ALA A 132 0.37 4.08 -13.48
C ALA A 132 -0.71 4.92 -12.78
N GLU A 133 -1.09 4.57 -11.55
CA GLU A 133 -2.05 5.37 -10.76
C GLU A 133 -1.50 6.74 -10.34
N VAL A 134 -0.22 6.80 -9.99
CA VAL A 134 0.38 7.98 -9.34
C VAL A 134 1.14 8.89 -10.29
N GLY A 135 1.55 8.37 -11.46
CA GLY A 135 2.19 9.12 -12.53
C GLY A 135 3.68 9.40 -12.32
N VAL A 136 4.33 8.74 -11.36
CA VAL A 136 5.76 8.85 -11.08
C VAL A 136 6.38 7.47 -10.86
N PRO A 137 7.66 7.26 -11.22
CA PRO A 137 8.32 5.96 -11.09
C PRO A 137 8.54 5.57 -9.63
N VAL A 138 8.44 4.27 -9.35
CA VAL A 138 8.95 3.64 -8.13
C VAL A 138 10.37 3.17 -8.41
N THR A 139 11.35 3.86 -7.81
CA THR A 139 12.78 3.60 -8.06
C THR A 139 13.43 2.77 -6.96
N LEU A 140 12.86 2.76 -5.76
CA LEU A 140 13.34 1.98 -4.62
C LEU A 140 12.20 1.16 -4.01
N VAL A 141 12.46 -0.12 -3.73
CA VAL A 141 11.50 -1.02 -3.10
C VAL A 141 12.15 -1.73 -1.92
N GLY A 142 11.64 -1.54 -0.71
CA GLY A 142 12.06 -2.30 0.47
C GLY A 142 11.42 -3.68 0.47
N THR A 143 12.24 -4.73 0.52
CA THR A 143 11.86 -6.14 0.46
C THR A 143 12.03 -6.87 1.79
N GLY A 144 12.35 -6.14 2.86
CA GLY A 144 12.44 -6.64 4.22
C GLY A 144 12.86 -5.57 5.22
N PRO A 145 12.92 -5.90 6.53
CA PRO A 145 13.30 -4.96 7.59
C PRO A 145 14.81 -4.64 7.66
N GLY A 146 15.65 -5.45 7.03
CA GLY A 146 17.10 -5.32 7.03
C GLY A 146 17.60 -4.16 6.17
N ARG A 147 18.75 -3.60 6.53
CA ARG A 147 19.34 -2.43 5.84
C ARG A 147 19.61 -2.67 4.36
N ASP A 148 19.97 -3.90 4.00
CA ASP A 148 20.32 -4.29 2.63
C ASP A 148 19.17 -5.01 1.93
N GLN A 149 17.98 -5.06 2.55
CA GLN A 149 16.78 -5.70 1.99
C GLN A 149 15.97 -4.67 1.20
N PHE A 150 16.53 -4.28 0.07
CA PHE A 150 15.86 -3.41 -0.88
C PHE A 150 16.32 -3.67 -2.32
N VAL A 151 15.53 -3.21 -3.27
CA VAL A 151 15.77 -3.29 -4.70
C VAL A 151 15.79 -1.88 -5.29
N HIS A 152 16.85 -1.55 -6.02
CA HIS A 152 16.87 -0.41 -6.94
C HIS A 152 16.17 -0.80 -8.23
N ARG A 153 14.88 -0.48 -8.36
CA ARG A 153 14.02 -0.91 -9.47
C ARG A 153 14.39 -0.25 -10.80
N ARG A 154 14.89 0.98 -10.74
CA ARG A 154 15.34 1.78 -11.88
C ARG A 154 16.56 2.61 -11.45
N ASP A 155 17.46 2.89 -12.38
CA ASP A 155 18.55 3.83 -12.16
C ASP A 155 18.00 5.26 -12.01
N ARG A 156 18.66 6.07 -11.17
CA ARG A 156 18.36 7.49 -10.93
C ARG A 156 18.88 8.40 -12.04
#